data_AF-A0A8S3SA62-F1
#
_entry.id   AF-A0A8S3SA62-F1
#
_cell.length_a   1.000
_cell.length_b   1.000
_cell.length_c   1.000
_cell.angle_alpha   90.00
_cell.angle_beta   90.00
_cell.angle_gamma   90.00
#
_symmetry.space_group_name_H-M   'P 1'
#
loop_
_entity.id
_entity.type
_entity.pdbx_description
1 polymer ?
#
loop_
_entity_poly.entity_id
_entity_poly.type
_entity_poly.pdbx_seq_one_letter_code
_entity_poly.pdbx_strand_id
1 'polypeptide(L)'
;MATANLEECEKICVELLNCTQCETRYDQSSHQPRILPCLHTICTDCLMKSFESNSIECTVCQKSVNIQDSFESLKDDFPIDFTIRDRIEFDGHENRPLEIFCTGNGCKRPVCNMCFAIDHSDSGDHQAKDVQDVFKLEMERIFDKYKETEELRHGISEVRKRIKDEISAIKRQKETEQHKLNEFFIHCHELLKSRQNVLTQKLGTEIEIKMKALTLQEEELDSFQNKILTSKVFLQQASLSKNAPAFLA
;
A
#
# COMPACT_ATOMS: atom_id res chain seq x y z
N MET A 1 -9.58 -24.78 27.33
CA MET A 1 -10.22 -23.96 26.27
C MET A 1 -9.57 -24.30 24.94
N ALA A 2 -9.88 -25.46 24.39
CA ALA A 2 -9.32 -25.96 23.13
C ALA A 2 -10.43 -26.72 22.40
N THR A 3 -11.45 -25.98 21.99
CA THR A 3 -12.44 -26.43 21.02
C THR A 3 -12.32 -25.50 19.83
N ALA A 4 -11.12 -25.44 19.25
CA ALA A 4 -11.01 -25.04 17.86
C ALA A 4 -11.78 -26.11 17.06
N ASN A 5 -12.70 -25.63 16.25
CA ASN A 5 -13.80 -26.38 15.65
C ASN A 5 -13.25 -27.58 14.85
N LEU A 6 -13.60 -28.82 15.25
CA LEU A 6 -13.12 -30.06 14.60
C LEU A 6 -13.41 -30.08 13.08
N GLU A 7 -14.53 -29.50 12.65
CA GLU A 7 -14.92 -29.38 11.23
C GLU A 7 -14.04 -28.40 10.43
N GLU A 8 -13.47 -27.40 11.10
CA GLU A 8 -12.59 -26.40 10.47
C GLU A 8 -11.16 -26.94 10.33
N CYS A 9 -10.72 -27.77 11.28
CA CYS A 9 -9.49 -28.56 11.17
C CYS A 9 -9.61 -29.64 10.07
N GLU A 10 -10.73 -30.35 9.95
CA GLU A 10 -10.93 -31.35 8.88
C GLU A 10 -10.89 -30.73 7.48
N LYS A 11 -11.45 -29.53 7.28
CA LYS A 11 -11.36 -28.81 5.99
C LYS A 11 -9.93 -28.36 5.66
N ILE A 12 -9.20 -27.84 6.65
CA ILE A 12 -7.79 -27.45 6.49
C ILE A 12 -6.94 -28.68 6.13
N CYS A 13 -7.21 -29.85 6.73
CA CYS A 13 -6.51 -31.09 6.39
C CYS A 13 -6.73 -31.52 4.94
N VAL A 14 -7.96 -31.41 4.40
CA VAL A 14 -8.26 -31.82 3.00
C VAL A 14 -7.54 -30.95 1.97
N GLU A 15 -7.41 -29.64 2.21
CA GLU A 15 -6.70 -28.73 1.30
C GLU A 15 -5.19 -28.92 1.33
N LEU A 16 -4.64 -29.36 2.47
CA LEU A 16 -3.21 -29.67 2.60
C LEU A 16 -2.82 -31.00 1.94
N LEU A 17 -3.75 -31.94 1.79
CA LEU A 17 -3.49 -33.30 1.26
C LEU A 17 -3.27 -33.36 -0.26
N ASN A 18 -3.49 -32.26 -0.98
CA ASN A 18 -3.34 -32.19 -2.43
C ASN A 18 -2.15 -31.31 -2.83
N CYS A 19 -1.48 -31.68 -3.91
CA CYS A 19 -0.45 -30.86 -4.52
C CYS A 19 -1.05 -29.55 -5.04
N THR A 20 -0.50 -28.42 -4.63
CA THR A 20 -0.98 -27.09 -5.07
C THR A 20 -0.75 -26.82 -6.56
N GLN A 21 0.06 -27.63 -7.23
CA GLN A 21 0.43 -27.45 -8.64
C GLN A 21 -0.38 -28.33 -9.60
N CYS A 22 -0.64 -29.60 -9.23
CA CYS A 22 -1.41 -30.53 -10.08
C CYS A 22 -2.75 -30.95 -9.46
N GLU A 23 -3.10 -30.41 -8.30
CA GLU A 23 -4.34 -30.67 -7.55
C GLU A 23 -4.56 -32.16 -7.23
N THR A 24 -3.52 -32.98 -7.37
CA THR A 24 -3.56 -34.42 -7.13
C THR A 24 -3.16 -34.72 -5.69
N ARG A 25 -3.89 -35.65 -5.06
CA ARG A 25 -3.62 -36.08 -3.68
C ARG A 25 -2.22 -36.65 -3.54
N TYR A 26 -1.54 -36.32 -2.45
CA TYR A 26 -0.23 -36.88 -2.14
C TYR A 26 -0.31 -38.39 -1.85
N ASP A 27 0.66 -39.14 -2.36
CA ASP A 27 0.79 -40.59 -2.19
C ASP A 27 2.24 -40.99 -1.84
N GLN A 28 2.46 -42.27 -1.57
CA GLN A 28 3.79 -42.82 -1.24
C GLN A 28 4.67 -43.09 -2.47
N SER A 29 4.13 -43.02 -3.69
CA SER A 29 4.82 -43.41 -4.92
C SER A 29 5.39 -42.19 -5.67
N SER A 30 4.68 -41.66 -6.67
CA SER A 30 5.17 -40.56 -7.52
C SER A 30 4.72 -39.17 -7.02
N HIS A 31 3.65 -39.11 -6.22
CA HIS A 31 3.12 -37.87 -5.67
C HIS A 31 3.55 -37.69 -4.21
N GLN A 32 4.82 -37.91 -3.89
CA GLN A 32 5.31 -37.62 -2.53
C GLN A 32 5.40 -36.09 -2.32
N PRO A 33 4.91 -35.55 -1.20
CA PRO A 33 4.97 -34.12 -0.89
C PRO A 33 6.41 -33.72 -0.57
N ARG A 34 6.95 -32.70 -1.22
CA ARG A 34 8.34 -32.23 -1.11
C ARG A 34 8.36 -30.77 -0.65
N ILE A 35 9.12 -30.48 0.41
CA ILE A 35 9.22 -29.14 1.00
C ILE A 35 10.31 -28.33 0.28
N LEU A 36 9.95 -27.17 -0.25
CA LEU A 36 10.90 -26.19 -0.78
C LEU A 36 11.49 -25.31 0.35
N PRO A 37 12.66 -24.67 0.16
CA PRO A 37 13.24 -23.70 1.10
C PRO A 37 12.33 -22.53 1.48
N CYS A 38 11.32 -22.23 0.66
CA CYS A 38 10.29 -21.25 0.97
C CYS A 38 9.14 -21.79 1.83
N LEU A 39 9.24 -23.03 2.30
CA LEU A 39 8.26 -23.80 3.11
C LEU A 39 6.92 -24.09 2.43
N HIS A 40 6.87 -24.00 1.10
CA HIS A 40 5.75 -24.52 0.33
C HIS A 40 6.02 -25.97 -0.07
N THR A 41 4.95 -26.76 -0.12
CA THR A 41 5.02 -28.18 -0.45
C THR A 41 4.39 -28.42 -1.83
N ILE A 42 5.12 -29.14 -2.70
CA ILE A 42 4.64 -29.59 -4.02
C ILE A 42 4.95 -31.09 -4.19
N CYS A 43 4.28 -31.80 -5.09
CA CYS A 43 4.56 -33.22 -5.28
C CYS A 43 5.88 -33.45 -6.04
N THR A 44 6.46 -34.64 -5.90
CA THR A 44 7.72 -35.01 -6.58
C THR A 44 7.60 -34.89 -8.09
N ASP A 45 6.50 -35.34 -8.71
CA ASP A 45 6.29 -35.19 -10.16
C ASP A 45 6.27 -33.72 -10.61
N CYS A 46 5.66 -32.82 -9.82
CA CYS A 46 5.66 -31.39 -10.10
C CYS A 46 7.02 -30.75 -9.86
N LEU A 47 7.74 -31.16 -8.81
CA LEU A 47 9.10 -30.74 -8.53
C LEU A 47 10.02 -31.04 -9.71
N MET A 48 9.97 -32.28 -10.23
CA MET A 48 10.79 -32.70 -11.36
C MET A 48 10.45 -31.96 -12.65
N LYS A 49 9.16 -31.65 -12.88
CA LYS A 49 8.72 -30.83 -14.02
C LYS A 49 9.13 -29.36 -13.91
N SER A 50 9.24 -28.84 -12.68
CA SER A 50 9.62 -27.45 -12.41
C SER A 50 11.14 -27.22 -12.42
N PHE A 51 11.92 -28.28 -12.55
CA PHE A 51 13.38 -28.19 -12.61
C PHE A 51 13.83 -27.82 -14.02
N GLU A 52 14.36 -26.61 -14.16
CA GLU A 52 14.93 -26.11 -15.40
C GLU A 52 16.26 -25.40 -15.12
N SER A 53 17.27 -25.66 -15.96
CA SER A 53 18.57 -24.97 -15.92
C SER A 53 19.23 -24.88 -14.52
N ASN A 54 19.24 -26.00 -13.79
CA ASN A 54 19.75 -26.09 -12.40
C ASN A 54 19.00 -25.20 -11.40
N SER A 55 17.72 -24.95 -11.63
CA SER A 55 16.89 -24.18 -10.72
C SER A 55 15.48 -24.74 -10.61
N ILE A 56 14.87 -24.53 -9.44
CA ILE A 56 13.43 -24.73 -9.22
C ILE A 56 12.82 -23.39 -8.86
N GLU A 57 11.72 -23.04 -9.53
CA GLU A 57 10.88 -21.93 -9.12
C GLU A 57 9.65 -22.44 -8.36
N CYS A 58 9.46 -21.95 -7.14
CA CYS A 58 8.26 -22.26 -6.38
C CYS A 58 7.03 -21.64 -7.06
N THR A 59 6.08 -22.45 -7.50
CA THR A 59 4.88 -21.95 -8.19
C THR A 59 3.91 -21.21 -7.27
N VAL A 60 4.04 -21.35 -5.95
CA VAL A 60 3.19 -20.66 -4.96
C VAL A 60 3.68 -19.24 -4.67
N CYS A 61 5.01 -19.02 -4.62
CA CYS A 61 5.58 -17.73 -4.22
C CYS A 61 6.64 -17.15 -5.17
N GLN A 62 6.89 -17.81 -6.30
CA GLN A 62 7.83 -17.42 -7.37
C GLN A 62 9.28 -17.24 -6.91
N LYS A 63 9.65 -17.88 -5.79
CA LYS A 63 11.04 -17.90 -5.32
C LYS A 63 11.80 -19.00 -6.04
N SER A 64 12.87 -18.62 -6.72
CA SER A 64 13.80 -19.55 -7.36
C SER A 64 14.86 -20.05 -6.36
N VAL A 65 15.16 -21.34 -6.45
CA VAL A 65 16.21 -22.01 -5.69
C VAL A 65 17.19 -22.60 -6.69
N ASN A 66 18.46 -22.25 -6.56
CA ASN A 66 19.52 -22.82 -7.38
C ASN A 66 19.97 -24.15 -6.78
N ILE A 67 20.07 -25.18 -7.60
CA ILE A 67 20.53 -26.51 -7.20
C ILE A 67 21.97 -26.66 -7.68
N GLN A 68 22.87 -26.85 -6.72
CA GLN A 68 24.31 -26.98 -7.01
C GLN A 68 24.67 -28.35 -7.57
N ASP A 69 23.87 -29.38 -7.25
CA ASP A 69 24.09 -30.78 -7.61
C ASP A 69 23.18 -31.26 -8.77
N SER A 70 23.41 -32.49 -9.27
CA SER A 70 22.77 -33.02 -10.48
C SER A 70 21.28 -33.35 -10.31
N PHE A 71 20.58 -33.61 -11.43
CA PHE A 71 19.16 -33.97 -11.44
C PHE A 71 18.79 -35.13 -10.52
N GLU A 72 19.73 -36.04 -10.26
CA GLU A 72 19.55 -37.24 -9.44
C GLU A 72 19.49 -36.95 -7.93
N SER A 73 20.10 -35.86 -7.44
CA SER A 73 20.11 -35.49 -6.01
C SER A 73 18.91 -34.65 -5.57
N LEU A 74 18.06 -34.22 -6.51
CA LEU A 74 16.87 -33.41 -6.23
C LEU A 74 15.94 -34.01 -5.15
N LYS A 75 15.85 -35.34 -5.05
CA LYS A 75 15.03 -35.98 -4.01
C LYS A 75 15.63 -35.87 -2.61
N ASP A 76 16.94 -35.66 -2.52
CA ASP A 76 17.67 -35.51 -1.27
C ASP A 76 17.72 -34.03 -0.86
N ASP A 77 17.78 -33.12 -1.84
CA ASP A 77 17.79 -31.67 -1.63
C ASP A 77 16.45 -31.12 -1.11
N PHE A 78 15.34 -31.79 -1.43
CA PHE A 78 13.99 -31.42 -0.99
C PHE A 78 13.37 -32.55 -0.16
N PRO A 79 13.33 -32.42 1.18
CA PRO A 79 12.82 -33.47 2.04
C PRO A 79 11.32 -33.70 1.84
N ILE A 80 10.87 -34.93 2.12
CA ILE A 80 9.45 -35.25 2.11
C ILE A 80 8.76 -34.53 3.26
N ASP A 81 7.61 -33.90 3.00
CA ASP A 81 6.75 -33.34 4.04
C ASP A 81 5.93 -34.45 4.71
N PHE A 82 6.47 -34.98 5.80
CA PHE A 82 5.79 -36.02 6.56
C PHE A 82 4.61 -35.49 7.39
N THR A 83 4.43 -34.17 7.51
CA THR A 83 3.37 -33.56 8.32
C THR A 83 2.02 -33.47 7.59
N ILE A 84 2.05 -33.58 6.26
CA ILE A 84 0.88 -33.36 5.39
C ILE A 84 0.06 -34.63 5.15
N ARG A 85 0.53 -35.82 5.56
CA ARG A 85 -0.20 -37.09 5.32
C ARG A 85 -0.95 -37.54 6.57
N ASP A 86 -2.20 -37.97 6.40
CA ASP A 86 -3.03 -38.53 7.49
C ASP A 86 -2.39 -39.75 8.17
N ARG A 87 -1.63 -40.55 7.42
CA ARG A 87 -0.88 -41.70 7.92
C ARG A 87 0.34 -41.96 7.04
N ILE A 88 1.52 -41.79 7.60
CA ILE A 88 2.72 -42.46 7.09
C ILE A 88 2.99 -43.59 8.05
N GLU A 89 2.79 -44.82 7.58
CA GLU A 89 3.36 -46.00 8.20
C GLU A 89 4.87 -45.84 8.07
N PHE A 90 5.49 -45.30 9.13
CA PHE A 90 6.93 -45.28 9.24
C PHE A 90 7.37 -46.68 9.63
N ASP A 91 7.73 -47.42 8.60
CA ASP A 91 8.07 -48.82 8.73
C ASP A 91 9.59 -48.97 8.83
N GLY A 92 10.03 -49.57 9.93
CA GLY A 92 11.38 -50.09 10.04
C GLY A 92 11.58 -51.33 9.18
N HIS A 93 12.74 -51.98 9.31
CA HIS A 93 13.00 -53.26 8.65
C HIS A 93 11.82 -54.24 8.86
N GLU A 94 11.32 -54.84 7.77
CA GLU A 94 10.14 -55.74 7.76
C GLU A 94 8.84 -55.13 8.32
N ASN A 95 8.59 -53.83 8.09
CA ASN A 95 7.37 -53.14 8.54
C ASN A 95 7.16 -53.17 10.06
N ARG A 96 8.28 -53.16 10.80
CA ARG A 96 8.27 -53.08 12.26
C ARG A 96 8.12 -51.63 12.72
N PRO A 97 7.41 -51.37 13.82
CA PRO A 97 7.24 -50.01 14.33
C PRO A 97 8.57 -49.38 14.72
N LEU A 98 8.75 -48.10 14.40
CA LEU A 98 9.88 -47.30 14.86
C LEU A 98 9.60 -46.78 16.29
N GLU A 99 9.95 -47.59 17.28
CA GLU A 99 9.71 -47.26 18.71
C GLU A 99 10.90 -46.52 19.36
N ILE A 100 12.09 -46.57 18.75
CA ILE A 100 13.32 -45.99 19.29
C ILE A 100 13.76 -44.79 18.45
N PHE A 101 14.11 -43.68 19.10
CA PHE A 101 14.84 -42.57 18.49
C PHE A 101 16.33 -42.72 18.80
N CYS A 102 17.15 -42.96 17.77
CA CYS A 102 18.60 -43.02 17.93
C CYS A 102 19.18 -41.60 17.99
N THR A 103 19.90 -41.28 19.06
CA THR A 103 20.49 -39.95 19.30
C THR A 103 21.96 -39.82 18.92
N GLY A 104 22.54 -40.84 18.28
CA GLY A 104 23.93 -40.83 17.85
C GLY A 104 24.25 -39.68 16.89
N ASN A 105 25.50 -39.22 16.92
CA ASN A 105 25.91 -38.08 16.12
C ASN A 105 25.89 -38.44 14.63
N GLY A 106 25.16 -37.69 13.82
CA GLY A 106 24.91 -38.04 12.41
C GLY A 106 23.83 -39.10 12.17
N CYS A 107 23.20 -39.67 13.20
CA CYS A 107 22.10 -40.63 13.06
C CYS A 107 20.72 -40.00 13.28
N LYS A 108 20.49 -39.36 14.45
CA LYS A 108 19.30 -38.56 14.84
C LYS A 108 17.99 -38.92 14.10
N ARG A 109 17.56 -40.17 14.18
CA ARG A 109 16.40 -40.68 13.43
C ARG A 109 15.63 -41.75 14.20
N PRO A 110 14.32 -41.92 13.93
CA PRO A 110 13.56 -43.05 14.43
C PRO A 110 14.02 -44.37 13.78
N VAL A 111 14.16 -45.41 14.59
CA VAL A 111 14.62 -46.76 14.22
C VAL A 111 13.74 -47.81 14.93
N CYS A 112 13.60 -49.00 14.35
CA CYS A 112 12.96 -50.12 15.06
C CYS A 112 13.94 -50.80 16.02
N ASN A 113 13.42 -51.61 16.94
CA ASN A 113 14.22 -52.37 17.91
C ASN A 113 15.32 -53.23 17.24
N MET A 114 15.03 -53.81 16.06
CA MET A 114 15.98 -54.64 15.33
C MET A 114 17.12 -53.83 14.71
N CYS A 115 16.80 -52.72 14.06
CA CYS A 115 17.80 -51.79 13.54
C CYS A 115 18.71 -51.34 14.67
N PHE A 116 18.14 -50.94 15.82
CA PHE A 116 18.96 -50.51 16.94
C PHE A 116 19.91 -51.61 17.43
N ALA A 117 19.42 -52.85 17.55
CA ALA A 117 20.23 -53.97 18.01
C ALA A 117 21.36 -54.36 17.04
N ILE A 118 21.13 -54.34 15.72
CA ILE A 118 22.13 -54.76 14.72
C ILE A 118 23.10 -53.62 14.39
N ASP A 119 22.57 -52.43 14.08
CA ASP A 119 23.34 -51.38 13.40
C ASP A 119 23.70 -50.20 14.32
N HIS A 120 23.08 -50.10 15.51
CA HIS A 120 23.23 -48.94 16.41
C HIS A 120 23.63 -49.32 17.84
N SER A 121 23.84 -50.60 18.16
CA SER A 121 24.23 -51.03 19.51
C SER A 121 25.75 -51.16 19.69
N ASP A 122 26.49 -51.36 18.58
CA ASP A 122 27.91 -51.72 18.60
C ASP A 122 28.88 -50.52 18.70
N SER A 123 28.44 -49.29 18.44
CA SER A 123 29.33 -48.12 18.24
C SER A 123 29.50 -47.20 19.47
N GLY A 124 28.79 -47.43 20.57
CA GLY A 124 28.89 -46.64 21.83
C GLY A 124 28.41 -45.18 21.77
N ASP A 125 28.40 -44.55 20.59
CA ASP A 125 27.90 -43.18 20.35
C ASP A 125 26.38 -43.13 20.14
N HIS A 126 25.75 -44.27 19.85
CA HIS A 126 24.33 -44.36 19.55
C HIS A 126 23.52 -44.71 20.81
N GLN A 127 22.70 -43.77 21.29
CA GLN A 127 21.82 -44.00 22.44
C GLN A 127 20.36 -44.06 22.01
N ALA A 128 19.63 -45.03 22.54
CA ALA A 128 18.20 -45.20 22.36
C ALA A 128 17.41 -44.29 23.31
N LYS A 129 16.44 -43.57 22.77
CA LYS A 129 15.36 -42.92 23.53
C LYS A 129 14.02 -43.41 23.01
N ASP A 130 13.00 -43.41 23.85
CA ASP A 130 11.63 -43.69 23.41
C ASP A 130 11.16 -42.58 22.46
N VAL A 131 10.59 -42.96 21.30
CA VAL A 131 10.11 -42.00 20.29
C VAL A 131 9.00 -41.11 20.85
N GLN A 132 8.13 -41.62 21.72
CA GLN A 132 7.04 -40.84 22.32
C GLN A 132 7.58 -39.78 23.28
N ASP A 133 8.63 -40.09 24.02
CA ASP A 133 9.24 -39.11 24.92
C ASP A 133 9.98 -38.00 24.16
N VAL A 134 10.69 -38.35 23.08
CA VAL A 134 11.30 -37.36 22.19
C VAL A 134 10.23 -36.51 21.50
N PHE A 135 9.15 -37.14 21.02
CA PHE A 135 8.02 -36.45 20.40
C PHE A 135 7.39 -35.43 21.34
N LYS A 136 7.08 -35.81 22.59
CA LYS A 136 6.50 -34.87 23.57
C LYS A 136 7.39 -33.65 23.80
N LEU A 137 8.68 -33.87 24.08
CA LEU A 137 9.63 -32.79 24.35
C LEU A 137 9.81 -31.86 23.15
N GLU A 138 9.89 -32.42 21.94
CA GLU A 138 10.08 -31.61 20.73
C GLU A 138 8.79 -30.88 20.34
N MET A 139 7.63 -31.49 20.55
CA MET A 139 6.33 -30.84 20.35
C MET A 139 6.12 -29.66 21.31
N GLU A 140 6.53 -29.77 22.57
CA GLU A 140 6.52 -28.65 23.51
C GLU A 140 7.37 -27.48 22.98
N ARG A 141 8.59 -27.75 22.51
CA ARG A 141 9.46 -26.71 21.92
C ARG A 141 8.87 -26.09 20.66
N ILE A 142 8.31 -26.89 19.77
CA ILE A 142 7.64 -26.40 18.56
C ILE A 142 6.46 -25.51 18.94
N PHE A 143 5.67 -25.90 19.94
CA PHE A 143 4.52 -25.14 20.39
C PHE A 143 4.93 -23.80 21.04
N ASP A 144 6.00 -23.80 21.83
CA ASP A 144 6.57 -22.57 22.39
C ASP A 144 7.03 -21.61 21.28
N LYS A 145 7.74 -22.12 20.27
CA LYS A 145 8.18 -21.32 19.11
C LYS A 145 7.02 -20.82 18.26
N TYR A 146 5.98 -21.64 18.09
CA TYR A 146 4.74 -21.25 17.43
C TYR A 146 4.10 -20.08 18.18
N LYS A 147 3.94 -20.19 19.50
CA LYS A 147 3.37 -19.14 20.34
C LYS A 147 4.17 -17.83 20.29
N GLU A 148 5.50 -17.89 20.39
CA GLU A 148 6.37 -16.71 20.23
C GLU A 148 6.15 -16.05 18.86
N THR A 149 6.02 -16.84 17.79
CA THR A 149 5.80 -16.34 16.43
C THR A 149 4.41 -15.70 16.27
N GLU A 150 3.38 -16.29 16.88
CA GLU A 150 2.02 -15.75 16.92
C GLU A 150 1.97 -14.39 17.63
N GLU A 151 2.64 -14.27 18.77
CA GLU A 151 2.75 -13.03 19.54
C GLU A 151 3.47 -11.93 18.74
N LEU A 152 4.59 -12.28 18.09
CA LEU A 152 5.30 -11.36 17.20
C LEU A 152 4.42 -10.92 16.02
N ARG A 153 3.68 -11.84 15.39
CA ARG A 153 2.74 -11.51 14.30
C ARG A 153 1.68 -10.53 14.77
N HIS A 154 1.12 -10.75 15.96
CA HIS A 154 0.12 -9.86 16.54
C HIS A 154 0.70 -8.44 16.74
N GLY A 155 1.88 -8.33 17.36
CA GLY A 155 2.55 -7.06 17.55
C GLY A 155 2.82 -6.30 16.24
N ILE A 156 3.26 -7.01 15.20
CA ILE A 156 3.43 -6.42 13.86
C ILE A 156 2.10 -5.89 13.29
N SER A 157 1.00 -6.64 13.46
CA SER A 157 -0.33 -6.23 13.02
C SER A 157 -0.79 -4.94 13.69
N GLU A 158 -0.56 -4.80 15.01
CA GLU A 158 -0.90 -3.59 15.77
C GLU A 158 -0.07 -2.38 15.33
N VAL A 159 1.24 -2.55 15.14
CA VAL A 159 2.11 -1.48 14.61
C VAL A 159 1.65 -1.06 13.22
N ARG A 160 1.35 -2.03 12.34
CA ARG A 160 0.83 -1.77 11.00
C ARG A 160 -0.49 -1.00 11.02
N LYS A 161 -1.39 -1.30 11.96
CA LYS A 161 -2.64 -0.55 12.15
C LYS A 161 -2.35 0.90 12.55
N ARG A 162 -1.50 1.13 13.55
CA ARG A 162 -1.09 2.48 13.98
C ARG A 162 -0.50 3.30 12.84
N ILE A 163 0.38 2.71 12.03
CA ILE A 163 0.96 3.38 10.86
C ILE A 163 -0.14 3.79 9.85
N LYS A 164 -1.13 2.92 9.59
CA LYS A 164 -2.25 3.24 8.68
C LYS A 164 -3.12 4.38 9.21
N ASP A 165 -3.36 4.41 10.51
CA ASP A 165 -4.15 5.46 11.17
C ASP A 165 -3.42 6.80 11.06
N GLU A 166 -2.10 6.82 11.31
CA GLU A 166 -1.25 8.01 11.18
C GLU A 166 -1.22 8.54 9.73
N ILE A 167 -1.06 7.66 8.74
CA ILE A 167 -1.13 8.03 7.31
C ILE A 167 -2.47 8.70 6.99
N SER A 168 -3.56 8.18 7.54
CA SER A 168 -4.90 8.73 7.31
C SER A 168 -5.09 10.08 8.00
N ALA A 169 -4.53 10.25 9.20
CA ALA A 169 -4.54 11.52 9.93
C ALA A 169 -3.77 12.61 9.16
N ILE A 170 -2.57 12.31 8.68
CA ILE A 170 -1.74 13.24 7.88
C ILE A 170 -2.48 13.69 6.61
N LYS A 171 -3.17 12.76 5.93
CA LYS A 171 -3.98 13.10 4.74
C LYS A 171 -5.11 14.08 5.06
N ARG A 172 -5.86 13.84 6.15
CA ARG A 172 -6.93 14.75 6.59
C ARG A 172 -6.40 16.11 7.00
N GLN A 173 -5.25 16.14 7.67
CA GLN A 173 -4.61 17.40 8.06
C GLN A 173 -4.20 18.21 6.81
N LYS A 174 -3.60 17.56 5.81
CA LYS A 174 -3.28 18.21 4.54
C LYS A 174 -4.51 18.84 3.88
N GLU A 175 -5.62 18.10 3.80
CA GLU A 175 -6.88 18.61 3.22
C GLU A 175 -7.42 19.81 4.01
N THR A 176 -7.37 19.73 5.34
CA THR A 176 -7.83 20.81 6.23
C THR A 176 -6.99 22.07 6.06
N GLU A 177 -5.67 21.96 6.04
CA GLU A 177 -4.78 23.12 5.85
C GLU A 177 -4.90 23.70 4.44
N GLN A 178 -5.08 22.86 3.41
CA GLN A 178 -5.34 23.32 2.05
C GLN A 178 -6.64 24.13 1.97
N HIS A 179 -7.70 23.68 2.66
CA HIS A 179 -8.97 24.39 2.72
C HIS A 179 -8.80 25.77 3.36
N LYS A 180 -8.15 25.84 4.53
CA LYS A 180 -7.87 27.10 5.24
C LYS A 180 -7.08 28.08 4.37
N LEU A 181 -6.06 27.58 3.65
CA LEU A 181 -5.26 28.39 2.74
C LEU A 181 -6.13 28.98 1.62
N ASN A 182 -6.96 28.16 0.99
CA ASN A 182 -7.85 28.59 -0.09
C ASN A 182 -8.87 29.62 0.42
N GLU A 183 -9.50 29.38 1.57
CA GLU A 183 -10.44 30.33 2.18
C GLU A 183 -9.78 31.67 2.50
N PHE A 184 -8.56 31.65 3.05
CA PHE A 184 -7.82 32.87 3.33
C PHE A 184 -7.58 33.71 2.07
N PHE A 185 -7.17 33.08 0.97
CA PHE A 185 -6.93 33.80 -0.29
C PHE A 185 -8.22 34.28 -0.94
N ILE A 186 -9.32 33.51 -0.85
CA ILE A 186 -10.65 33.97 -1.29
C ILE A 186 -11.03 35.24 -0.54
N HIS A 187 -10.89 35.25 0.78
CA HIS A 187 -11.20 36.42 1.60
C HIS A 187 -10.33 37.63 1.24
N CYS A 188 -9.03 37.43 1.01
CA CYS A 188 -8.14 38.51 0.56
C CYS A 188 -8.57 39.09 -0.80
N HIS A 189 -8.95 38.23 -1.75
CA HIS A 189 -9.47 38.67 -3.05
C HIS A 189 -10.76 39.47 -2.92
N GLU A 190 -11.67 39.08 -2.03
CA GLU A 190 -12.90 39.82 -1.77
C GLU A 190 -12.63 41.21 -1.19
N LEU A 191 -11.71 41.33 -0.22
CA LEU A 191 -11.30 42.61 0.36
C LEU A 191 -10.68 43.54 -0.69
N LEU A 192 -9.78 43.02 -1.52
CA LEU A 192 -9.15 43.79 -2.59
C LEU A 192 -10.18 44.25 -3.63
N LYS A 193 -11.10 43.37 -4.03
CA LYS A 193 -12.17 43.68 -4.98
C LYS A 193 -13.13 44.73 -4.42
N SER A 194 -13.49 44.62 -3.14
CA SER A 194 -14.31 45.63 -2.46
C SER A 194 -13.62 46.99 -2.45
N ARG A 195 -12.32 47.03 -2.09
CA ARG A 195 -11.54 48.27 -2.11
C ARG A 195 -11.44 48.87 -3.51
N GLN A 196 -11.23 48.04 -4.53
CA GLN A 196 -11.20 48.48 -5.93
C GLN A 196 -12.53 49.14 -6.33
N ASN A 197 -13.67 48.51 -6.01
CA ASN A 197 -14.99 49.06 -6.32
C ASN A 197 -15.21 50.44 -5.67
N VAL A 198 -14.82 50.59 -4.40
CA VAL A 198 -14.92 51.89 -3.69
C VAL A 198 -14.08 52.96 -4.37
N LEU A 199 -12.85 52.64 -4.79
CA LEU A 199 -11.98 53.61 -5.48
C LEU A 199 -12.52 53.98 -6.86
N THR A 200 -13.01 53.00 -7.62
CA THR A 200 -13.64 53.23 -8.93
C THR A 200 -14.86 54.12 -8.80
N GLN A 201 -15.72 53.89 -7.79
CA GLN A 201 -16.88 54.73 -7.54
C GLN A 201 -16.48 56.16 -7.20
N LYS A 202 -15.48 56.34 -6.33
CA LYS A 202 -14.95 57.67 -5.99
C LYS A 202 -14.43 58.41 -7.22
N LEU A 203 -13.63 57.74 -8.04
CA LEU A 203 -13.12 58.32 -9.29
C LEU A 203 -14.27 58.73 -10.22
N GLY A 204 -15.28 57.87 -10.38
CA GLY A 204 -16.47 58.18 -11.16
C GLY A 204 -17.18 59.45 -10.68
N THR A 205 -17.38 59.58 -9.36
CA THR A 205 -18.02 60.76 -8.77
C THR A 205 -17.20 62.03 -8.97
N GLU A 206 -15.87 61.97 -8.81
CA GLU A 206 -15.00 63.13 -9.03
C GLU A 206 -14.99 63.59 -10.50
N ILE A 207 -14.94 62.63 -11.43
CA ILE A 207 -15.05 62.91 -12.86
C ILE A 207 -16.39 63.56 -13.18
N GLU A 208 -17.50 63.01 -12.67
CA GLU A 208 -18.84 63.54 -12.93
C GLU A 208 -19.01 64.97 -12.40
N ILE A 209 -18.52 65.25 -11.19
CA ILE A 209 -18.50 66.60 -10.61
C ILE A 209 -17.69 67.55 -11.51
N LYS A 210 -16.49 67.13 -11.93
CA LYS A 210 -15.62 67.98 -12.75
C LYS A 210 -16.21 68.23 -14.13
N MET A 211 -16.83 67.22 -14.75
CA MET A 211 -17.52 67.35 -16.04
C MET A 211 -18.67 68.35 -15.93
N LYS A 212 -19.55 68.23 -14.93
CA LYS A 212 -20.65 69.18 -14.71
C LYS A 212 -20.15 70.62 -14.55
N ALA A 213 -19.08 70.80 -13.78
CA ALA A 213 -18.50 72.13 -13.58
C ALA A 213 -17.93 72.73 -14.88
N LEU A 214 -17.26 71.91 -15.71
CA LEU A 214 -16.72 72.35 -16.99
C LEU A 214 -17.82 72.68 -18.00
N THR A 215 -18.89 71.88 -18.06
CA THR A 215 -20.05 72.16 -18.92
C THR A 215 -20.73 73.47 -18.56
N LEU A 216 -20.93 73.75 -17.26
CA LEU A 216 -21.46 75.04 -16.81
C LEU A 216 -20.57 76.22 -17.23
N GLN A 217 -19.25 76.07 -17.11
CA GLN A 217 -18.30 77.11 -17.54
C GLN A 217 -18.34 77.34 -19.05
N GLU A 218 -18.50 76.28 -19.85
CA GLU A 218 -18.69 76.39 -21.29
C GLU A 218 -19.97 77.16 -21.63
N GLU A 219 -21.10 76.80 -21.02
CA GLU A 219 -22.39 77.48 -21.22
C GLU A 219 -22.33 78.98 -20.87
N GLU A 220 -21.62 79.34 -19.79
CA GLU A 220 -21.39 80.73 -19.40
C GLU A 220 -20.57 81.49 -20.44
N LEU A 221 -19.49 80.87 -20.94
CA LEU A 221 -18.63 81.45 -21.98
C LEU A 221 -19.39 81.64 -23.30
N ASP A 222 -20.20 80.66 -23.71
CA ASP A 222 -21.06 80.76 -24.89
C ASP A 222 -22.07 81.90 -24.75
N SER A 223 -22.70 82.04 -23.58
CA SER A 223 -23.60 83.16 -23.28
C SER A 223 -22.88 84.51 -23.42
N PHE A 224 -21.65 84.61 -22.89
CA PHE A 224 -20.84 85.81 -22.99
C PHE A 224 -20.41 86.12 -24.43
N GLN A 225 -19.99 85.11 -25.18
CA GLN A 225 -19.63 85.23 -26.58
C GLN A 225 -20.80 85.74 -27.42
N ASN A 226 -22.01 85.23 -27.18
CA ASN A 226 -23.22 85.70 -27.85
C ASN A 226 -23.54 87.18 -27.55
N LYS A 227 -23.32 87.63 -26.30
CA LYS A 227 -23.46 89.06 -25.94
C LYS A 227 -22.44 89.92 -26.70
N ILE A 228 -21.17 89.51 -26.73
CA ILE A 228 -20.12 90.22 -27.49
C ILE A 228 -20.46 90.28 -28.97
N LEU A 229 -20.92 89.16 -29.55
CA LEU A 229 -21.29 89.10 -30.96
C LEU A 229 -22.44 90.07 -31.26
N THR A 230 -23.45 90.12 -30.40
CA THR A 230 -24.58 91.05 -30.51
C THR A 230 -24.09 92.51 -30.44
N SER A 231 -23.24 92.85 -29.47
CA SER A 231 -22.64 94.18 -29.37
C SER A 231 -21.78 94.53 -30.59
N LYS A 232 -20.99 93.58 -31.10
CA LYS A 232 -20.17 93.76 -32.32
C LYS A 232 -21.06 94.09 -33.52
N VAL A 233 -22.15 93.33 -33.73
CA VAL A 233 -23.09 93.57 -34.83
C VAL A 233 -23.70 94.97 -34.72
N PHE A 234 -24.13 95.37 -33.51
CA PHE A 234 -24.66 96.71 -33.26
C PHE A 234 -23.63 97.81 -33.57
N LEU A 235 -22.41 97.69 -33.05
CA LEU A 235 -21.32 98.67 -33.28
C LEU A 235 -20.95 98.75 -34.77
N GLN A 236 -20.90 97.61 -35.46
CA GLN A 236 -20.63 97.56 -36.89
C GLN A 236 -21.73 98.28 -37.69
N GLN A 237 -23.00 98.04 -37.36
CA GLN A 237 -24.12 98.75 -37.99
C GLN A 237 -24.05 100.26 -37.74
N ALA A 238 -23.78 100.69 -36.50
CA ALA A 238 -23.56 102.08 -36.16
C ALA A 238 -22.43 102.71 -36.98
N SER A 239 -21.27 102.05 -37.09
CA SER A 239 -20.09 102.56 -37.82
C SER A 239 -20.32 102.83 -39.31
N LEU A 240 -21.28 102.12 -39.92
CA LEU A 240 -21.63 102.26 -41.34
C LEU A 240 -22.75 103.30 -41.57
N SER A 241 -23.40 103.77 -40.51
CA SER A 241 -24.48 104.75 -40.60
C SER A 241 -23.96 106.13 -41.00
N LYS A 242 -24.61 106.74 -42.00
CA LYS A 242 -24.32 108.11 -42.46
C LYS A 242 -25.28 109.15 -41.88
N ASN A 243 -26.10 108.78 -40.90
CA ASN A 243 -27.14 109.63 -40.30
C ASN A 243 -26.61 110.37 -39.05
N ALA A 244 -26.04 111.57 -39.23
CA ALA A 244 -25.39 112.33 -38.16
C ALA A 244 -26.29 112.67 -36.93
N PRO A 245 -27.58 113.05 -37.09
CA PRO A 245 -28.48 113.25 -35.95
C PRO A 245 -28.67 112.02 -35.05
N ALA A 246 -28.60 110.80 -35.61
CA ALA A 246 -28.84 109.56 -34.87
C ALA A 246 -27.72 109.21 -33.86
N PHE A 247 -26.59 109.93 -33.87
CA PHE A 247 -25.45 109.71 -32.96
C PHE A 247 -25.34 110.73 -31.83
N LEU A 248 -26.13 111.80 -31.86
CA LEU A 248 -26.04 112.94 -30.94
C LEU A 248 -27.23 113.05 -29.98
N ALA A 249 -28.18 112.11 -30.04
CA ALA A 249 -29.31 111.96 -29.13
C ALA A 249 -29.05 110.81 -28.14
#